data_AF-A0A2V8DQT1-F1
#
_entry.id   AF-A0A2V8DQT1-F1
#
_cell.length_a   1.000
_cell.length_b   1.000
_cell.length_c   1.000
_cell.angle_alpha   90.00
_cell.angle_beta   90.00
_cell.angle_gamma   90.00
#
_symmetry.space_group_name_H-M   'P 1'
#
loop_
_entity.id
_entity.type
_entity.pdbx_description
1 polymer ?
#
loop_
_entity_poly.entity_id
_entity_poly.type
_entity_poly.pdbx_seq_one_letter_code
_entity_poly.pdbx_strand_id
1 'polypeptide(L)' 'RTGQTFEGRLVRIDEFTVVVMEPDGTTRSFRRDGESPNVDVHDALQPHRALLRVYSDKDIHDVTAYLVKLP' A
#
# COMPACT_ATOMS: atom_id res chain seq x y z
N ARG A 1 4.88 -21.85 20.26
CA ARG A 1 3.57 -21.18 20.30
C ARG A 1 3.17 -20.94 18.85
N THR A 2 2.18 -21.65 18.32
CA THR A 2 1.72 -21.51 16.93
C THR A 2 0.87 -20.25 16.82
N GLY A 3 1.34 -19.26 16.06
CA GLY A 3 0.54 -18.10 15.68
C GLY A 3 -0.48 -18.48 14.60
N GLN A 4 -1.64 -17.83 14.61
CA GLN A 4 -2.60 -17.95 13.50
C GLN A 4 -2.27 -16.90 12.45
N THR A 5 -2.26 -17.30 11.18
CA THR A 5 -2.10 -16.39 10.03
C THR A 5 -3.48 -16.10 9.46
N PHE A 6 -3.73 -14.82 9.17
CA PHE A 6 -4.95 -14.36 8.51
C PHE A 6 -4.56 -13.65 7.22
N GLU A 7 -5.25 -13.99 6.13
CA GLU A 7 -5.00 -13.43 4.81
C GLU A 7 -6.28 -12.80 4.27
N GLY A 8 -6.13 -11.66 3.61
CA GLY A 8 -7.25 -10.93 3.05
C GLY A 8 -6.86 -9.53 2.61
N ARG A 9 -7.87 -8.75 2.24
CA ARG A 9 -7.66 -7.36 1.85
C ARG A 9 -7.31 -6.53 3.07
N LEU A 10 -6.18 -5.82 3.02
CA LEU A 10 -5.83 -4.84 4.04
C LEU A 10 -6.80 -3.65 3.96
N VAL A 11 -7.61 -3.46 5.00
CA VAL A 11 -8.59 -2.37 5.09
C VAL A 11 -7.97 -1.15 5.76
N ARG A 12 -7.18 -1.38 6.82
CA ARG A 12 -6.53 -0.32 7.58
C ARG A 12 -5.26 -0.85 8.24
N ILE A 13 -4.22 -0.03 8.26
CA ILE A 13 -3.01 -0.26 9.05
C ILE A 13 -2.52 1.08 9.59
N ASP A 14 -2.30 1.12 10.90
CA ASP A 14 -1.64 2.22 11.58
C ASP A 14 -0.78 1.67 12.72
N GLU A 15 -0.24 2.56 13.56
CA GLU A 15 0.64 2.22 14.68
C GLU A 15 -0.06 1.43 15.81
N PHE A 16 -1.40 1.42 15.86
CA PHE A 16 -2.18 0.80 16.93
C PHE A 16 -3.03 -0.38 16.45
N THR A 17 -3.39 -0.46 15.17
CA THR A 17 -4.36 -1.44 14.68
C THR A 17 -4.08 -1.89 13.24
N VAL A 18 -4.31 -3.18 12.99
CA VAL A 18 -4.35 -3.79 11.66
C VAL A 18 -5.75 -4.35 11.44
N VAL A 19 -6.38 -4.00 10.32
CA VAL A 19 -7.71 -4.49 9.94
C VAL A 19 -7.63 -5.21 8.61
N VAL A 20 -8.04 -6.48 8.60
CA VAL A 20 -8.06 -7.34 7.41
C VAL A 20 -9.49 -7.79 7.15
N MET A 21 -9.92 -7.69 5.89
CA MET A 21 -11.17 -8.28 5.42
C MET A 21 -10.87 -9.59 4.71
N GLU A 22 -11.38 -10.69 5.26
CA GLU A 22 -11.28 -12.03 4.71
C GLU A 22 -12.17 -12.17 3.45
N PRO A 23 -11.92 -13.19 2.62
CA PRO A 23 -12.67 -13.38 1.36
C PRO A 23 -14.19 -13.56 1.54
N ASP A 24 -14.64 -14.02 2.71
CA ASP A 24 -16.05 -14.18 3.05
C ASP A 24 -16.73 -12.86 3.51
N GLY A 25 -15.98 -11.76 3.54
CA GLY A 25 -16.43 -10.45 4.00
C GLY A 25 -16.24 -10.22 5.50
N THR A 26 -15.79 -11.22 6.26
CA THR A 26 -15.50 -11.08 7.69
C THR A 26 -14.36 -10.09 7.89
N THR A 27 -14.56 -9.11 8.76
CA THR A 27 -13.49 -8.16 9.12
C THR A 27 -12.88 -8.54 10.46
N ARG A 28 -11.56 -8.69 10.49
CA ARG A 28 -10.77 -8.93 11.71
C ARG A 28 -9.92 -7.71 12.03
N SER A 29 -9.86 -7.36 13.30
CA SER A 29 -9.05 -6.26 13.82
C SER A 29 -8.07 -6.80 14.85
N PHE A 30 -6.81 -6.40 14.71
CA PHE A 30 -5.71 -6.80 15.59
C PHE A 30 -5.06 -5.56 16.17
N ARG A 31 -4.96 -5.49 17.50
CA ARG A 31 -4.18 -4.44 18.17
C ARG A 31 -2.70 -4.66 17.91
N ARG A 32 -1.99 -3.58 17.59
CA ARG A 32 -0.54 -3.58 17.49
C ARG A 32 0.11 -3.30 18.84
N ASP A 33 1.17 -4.04 19.11
CA ASP A 33 2.12 -3.82 20.20
C ASP A 33 3.52 -3.95 19.61
N GLY A 34 4.11 -2.80 19.26
CA GLY A 34 5.34 -2.71 18.48
C GLY A 34 5.23 -3.41 17.12
N GLU A 35 6.08 -4.43 16.92
CA GLU A 35 6.13 -5.23 15.69
C GLU A 35 5.12 -6.38 15.65
N SER A 36 4.33 -6.57 16.71
CA SER A 36 3.27 -7.59 16.78
C SER A 36 1.89 -6.99 16.51
N PRO A 37 1.02 -7.63 15.72
CA PRO A 37 1.30 -8.78 14.85
C PRO A 37 2.29 -8.42 13.73
N ASN A 38 3.04 -9.42 13.26
CA ASN A 38 3.80 -9.29 12.03
C ASN A 38 2.81 -9.12 10.86
N VAL A 39 3.12 -8.21 9.94
CA VAL A 39 2.28 -7.92 8.77
C VAL A 39 3.15 -7.94 7.53
N ASP A 40 2.84 -8.85 6.61
CA ASP A 40 3.35 -8.83 5.24
C ASP A 40 2.34 -8.09 4.35
N VAL A 41 2.77 -7.04 3.67
CA VAL A 41 1.91 -6.20 2.82
C VAL A 41 2.38 -6.30 1.38
N HIS A 42 1.57 -6.95 0.54
CA HIS A 42 1.77 -7.01 -0.89
C HIS A 42 1.19 -5.76 -1.58
N ASP A 43 1.94 -4.65 -1.56
CA ASP A 43 1.53 -3.37 -2.17
C ASP A 43 1.81 -3.34 -3.68
N ALA A 44 0.79 -3.65 -4.49
CA ALA A 44 0.88 -3.57 -5.95
C ALA A 44 1.15 -2.14 -6.49
N LEU A 45 0.91 -1.09 -5.69
CA LEU A 45 1.20 0.30 -6.06
C LEU A 45 2.62 0.73 -5.72
N GLN A 46 3.39 -0.06 -4.96
CA GLN A 46 4.78 0.22 -4.64
C GLN A 46 5.63 0.55 -5.88
N PRO A 47 5.63 -0.22 -6.98
CA PRO A 47 6.41 0.12 -8.17
C PRO A 47 5.99 1.46 -8.79
N HIS A 48 4.71 1.79 -8.81
CA HIS A 48 4.21 3.07 -9.32
C HIS A 48 4.68 4.24 -8.46
N ARG A 49 4.62 4.11 -7.14
CA ARG A 49 5.09 5.16 -6.20
C ARG A 49 6.60 5.32 -6.26
N ALA A 50 7.34 4.25 -6.53
CA ALA A 50 8.79 4.31 -6.69
C ALA A 50 9.22 5.19 -7.87
N LEU A 51 8.41 5.29 -8.92
CA LEU A 51 8.69 6.16 -10.08
C LEU A 51 8.76 7.64 -9.71
N LEU A 52 8.07 8.08 -8.65
CA LEU A 52 8.15 9.47 -8.17
C LEU A 52 9.58 9.88 -7.76
N ARG A 53 10.43 8.92 -7.39
CA ARG A 53 11.84 9.16 -7.07
C ARG A 53 12.76 9.05 -8.30
N VAL A 54 12.24 8.50 -9.39
CA VAL A 54 12.99 8.30 -10.64
C VAL A 54 12.80 9.50 -11.55
N TYR A 55 11.57 10.00 -11.68
CA TYR A 55 11.28 11.13 -12.55
C TYR A 55 11.93 12.41 -12.04
N SER A 56 12.70 13.02 -12.93
CA SER A 56 13.24 14.35 -12.75
C SER A 56 12.19 15.43 -13.05
N ASP A 57 12.45 16.65 -12.60
CA ASP A 57 11.67 17.82 -12.99
C ASP A 57 11.59 17.96 -14.52
N LYS A 58 12.70 17.65 -15.22
CA LYS A 58 12.74 17.66 -16.68
C LYS A 58 11.76 16.65 -17.29
N ASP A 59 11.68 15.43 -16.75
CA ASP A 59 10.76 14.40 -17.26
C ASP A 59 9.31 14.86 -17.14
N ILE A 60 8.94 15.47 -16.01
CA ILE A 60 7.60 16.02 -15.79
C ILE A 60 7.34 17.23 -16.70
N HIS A 61 8.32 18.13 -16.85
CA HIS A 61 8.24 19.26 -17.76
C HIS A 61 8.02 18.82 -19.21
N ASP A 62 8.78 17.85 -19.69
CA ASP A 62 8.69 17.36 -21.06
C ASP A 62 7.32 16.74 -21.35
N VAL A 63 6.81 15.88 -20.45
CA VAL A 63 5.48 15.27 -20.59
C VAL A 63 4.39 16.33 -20.61
N THR A 64 4.43 17.30 -19.69
CA THR A 64 3.42 18.38 -19.64
C THR A 64 3.51 19.30 -20.86
N ALA A 65 4.70 19.63 -21.34
CA ALA A 65 4.91 20.40 -22.57
C ALA A 65 4.39 19.65 -23.81
N TYR A 66 4.49 18.32 -23.85
CA TYR A 66 3.90 17.50 -24.91
C TYR A 66 2.37 17.52 -24.85
N LEU A 67 1.78 17.31 -23.66
CA LEU A 67 0.32 17.28 -23.49
C LEU A 67 -0.34 18.62 -23.87
N VAL A 68 0.29 19.74 -23.57
CA VAL A 68 -0.20 21.09 -23.97
C VAL A 68 -0.15 21.31 -25.48
N LYS A 69 0.73 20.60 -26.21
CA LYS A 69 0.86 20.71 -27.67
C LYS A 69 -0.06 19.76 -28.43
N LEU A 70 -0.79 18.87 -27.75
CA LEU A 70 -1.80 18.03 -28.38
C LEU A 70 -3.07 18.89 -28.61
N PRO A 71 -3.56 18.99 -29.86
CA PRO A 71 -4.75 19.80 -30.20
C PRO A 71 -6.05 19.24 -29.62
#